data_AF-A0A562PQC9-F1
#
_entry.id   AF-A0A562PQC9-F1
#
_cell.length_a   1.000
_cell.length_b   1.000
_cell.length_c   1.000
_cell.angle_alpha   90.00
_cell.angle_beta   90.00
_cell.angle_gamma   90.00
#
_symmetry.space_group_name_H-M   'P 1'
#
loop_
_entity.id
_entity.type
_entity.pdbx_description
1 polymer ?
#
loop_
_entity_poly.entity_id
_entity_poly.type
_entity_poly.pdbx_seq_one_letter_code
_entity_poly.pdbx_strand_id
1 'polypeptide(L)'
;MRYPNLRYGNPTELAYYAMGVPLRDLARRLRRDERTVRDWLSGRQRVPWWVPEILRLKRLEAELRHQQMGFGSLAPHLGIVGADVVELADVRKKTVTASTPPRQAHALDPSYPPLADTA
;
A
#
# COMPACT_ATOMS: atom_id res chain seq x y z
N MET A 1 -14.80 18.40 17.38
CA MET A 1 -14.35 16.99 17.41
C MET A 1 -12.86 16.93 17.69
N ARG A 2 -12.48 16.54 18.91
CA ARG A 2 -11.08 16.41 19.34
C ARG A 2 -10.68 14.94 19.13
N TYR A 3 -9.98 14.64 18.03
CA TYR A 3 -9.51 13.28 17.74
C TYR A 3 -8.25 13.00 18.57
N PRO A 4 -8.27 12.05 19.52
CA PRO A 4 -7.16 11.79 20.45
C PRO A 4 -6.15 10.81 19.85
N ASN A 5 -5.84 10.93 18.56
CA ASN A 5 -4.82 10.09 17.94
C ASN A 5 -3.46 10.78 18.08
N LEU A 6 -2.72 10.39 19.12
CA LEU A 6 -1.30 10.71 19.34
C LEU A 6 -0.37 10.11 18.28
N ARG A 7 -0.91 9.33 17.33
CA ARG A 7 -0.16 8.78 16.21
C ARG A 7 0.05 9.88 15.18
N TYR A 8 1.32 10.13 14.89
CA TYR A 8 1.73 10.94 13.76
C TYR A 8 1.92 10.03 12.57
N GLY A 9 1.67 10.57 11.38
CA GLY A 9 1.92 9.87 10.13
C GLY A 9 3.42 9.70 9.92
N ASN A 10 3.80 8.61 9.24
CA ASN A 10 5.17 8.40 8.84
C ASN A 10 5.56 9.44 7.75
N PRO A 11 6.52 10.34 8.00
CA PRO A 11 6.92 11.33 7.00
C PRO A 11 7.55 10.69 5.76
N THR A 12 8.18 9.52 5.90
CA THR A 12 8.74 8.76 4.77
C THR A 12 7.65 8.25 3.85
N GLU A 13 6.52 7.77 4.40
CA GLU A 13 5.36 7.38 3.59
C GLU A 13 4.74 8.56 2.87
N LEU A 14 4.61 9.71 3.54
CA LEU A 14 4.15 10.93 2.88
C LEU A 14 5.05 11.30 1.69
N ALA A 15 6.37 11.30 1.88
CA ALA A 15 7.32 11.60 0.81
C ALA A 15 7.20 10.62 -0.37
N TYR A 16 7.03 9.33 -0.09
CA TYR A 16 6.82 8.30 -1.10
C TYR A 16 5.57 8.57 -1.95
N TYR A 17 4.43 8.87 -1.33
CA TYR A 17 3.19 9.13 -2.08
C TYR A 17 3.12 10.53 -2.71
N ALA A 18 3.89 11.49 -2.19
CA ALA A 18 4.03 12.82 -2.77
C ALA A 18 4.95 12.84 -4.00
N MET A 19 5.75 11.78 -4.18
CA MET A 19 6.74 11.67 -5.26
C MET A 19 6.08 11.79 -6.64
N GLY A 20 6.59 12.73 -7.44
CA GLY A 20 6.07 13.01 -8.78
C GLY A 20 4.70 13.72 -8.81
N VAL A 21 4.16 14.14 -7.66
CA VAL A 21 2.93 14.93 -7.58
C VAL A 21 3.29 16.39 -7.30
N PRO A 22 2.83 17.37 -8.11
CA PRO A 22 3.10 18.77 -7.84
C PRO A 22 2.42 19.19 -6.53
N LEU A 23 3.10 20.03 -5.75
CA LEU A 23 2.69 20.44 -4.40
C LEU A 23 1.26 21.00 -4.38
N ARG A 24 0.89 21.79 -5.38
CA ARG A 24 -0.44 22.39 -5.54
C ARG A 24 -1.54 21.33 -5.68
N ASP A 25 -1.30 20.27 -6.43
CA ASP A 25 -2.28 19.19 -6.58
C ASP A 25 -2.35 18.32 -5.34
N LEU A 26 -1.23 18.10 -4.67
CA LEU A 26 -1.20 17.41 -3.38
C LEU A 26 -2.01 18.18 -2.33
N ALA A 27 -1.83 19.50 -2.26
CA ALA A 27 -2.58 20.41 -1.38
C ALA A 27 -4.08 20.37 -1.66
N ARG A 28 -4.49 20.43 -2.93
CA ARG A 28 -5.89 20.25 -3.35
C ARG A 28 -6.46 18.89 -2.96
N ARG A 29 -5.72 17.81 -3.19
CA ARG A 29 -6.13 16.44 -2.87
C ARG A 29 -6.32 16.22 -1.37
N LEU A 30 -5.52 16.89 -0.55
CA LEU A 30 -5.57 16.83 0.92
C LEU A 30 -6.49 17.90 1.52
N ARG A 31 -7.03 18.81 0.70
CA ARG A 31 -7.84 19.97 1.12
C ARG A 31 -7.13 20.81 2.17
N ARG A 32 -5.84 21.08 1.96
CA ARG A 32 -4.97 21.86 2.85
C ARG A 32 -4.15 22.88 2.07
N ASP A 33 -3.62 23.87 2.78
CA ASP A 33 -2.75 24.87 2.19
C ASP A 33 -1.42 24.28 1.75
N GLU A 34 -0.88 24.78 0.64
CA GLU A 34 0.42 24.37 0.12
C GLU A 34 1.55 24.56 1.13
N ARG A 35 1.47 25.63 1.94
CA ARG A 35 2.43 25.91 3.02
C ARG A 35 2.45 24.78 4.04
N THR A 36 1.27 24.35 4.49
CA THR A 36 1.12 23.28 5.48
C THR A 36 1.67 21.96 4.95
N VAL A 37 1.36 21.63 3.68
CA VAL A 37 1.89 20.41 3.04
C VAL A 37 3.41 20.48 2.88
N ARG A 38 3.96 21.66 2.55
CA ARG A 38 5.40 21.89 2.49
C ARG A 38 6.06 21.72 3.86
N ASP A 39 5.44 22.23 4.92
CA ASP A 39 5.96 22.10 6.29
C ASP A 39 5.96 20.64 6.76
N TRP A 40 5.02 19.82 6.29
CA TRP A 40 5.02 18.37 6.51
C TRP A 40 6.12 17.65 5.73
N LEU A 41 6.28 17.95 4.44
CA LEU A 41 7.30 17.34 3.58
C LEU A 41 8.74 17.70 4.00
N SER A 42 8.94 18.91 4.51
CA SER A 42 10.24 19.36 5.04
C SER A 42 10.51 18.88 6.47
N GLY A 43 9.54 18.23 7.12
CA GLY A 43 9.66 17.79 8.51
C GLY A 43 9.58 18.92 9.55
N ARG A 44 9.27 20.16 9.14
CA ARG A 44 9.10 21.31 10.04
C ARG A 44 7.90 21.15 10.96
N GLN A 45 6.86 20.47 10.50
CA GLN A 45 5.68 20.14 11.29
C GLN A 45 5.40 18.63 11.22
N ARG A 46 4.95 18.07 12.34
CA ARG A 46 4.60 16.65 12.42
C ARG A 46 3.40 16.34 11.52
N VAL A 47 3.53 15.27 10.74
CA VAL A 47 2.49 14.83 9.80
C VAL A 47 1.30 14.23 10.57
N PRO A 48 0.06 14.61 10.30
CA PRO A 48 -1.11 13.91 10.84
C PRO A 48 -1.20 12.47 10.30
N TRP A 49 -1.55 11.49 11.15
CA TRP A 49 -1.63 10.06 10.74
C TRP A 49 -2.52 9.78 9.54
N TRP A 50 -3.59 10.56 9.35
CA TRP A 50 -4.53 10.36 8.25
C TRP A 50 -3.94 10.76 6.89
N VAL A 51 -2.88 11.57 6.86
CA VAL A 51 -2.32 12.12 5.61
C VAL A 51 -1.65 11.03 4.76
N PRO A 52 -0.68 10.23 5.27
CA PRO A 52 -0.15 9.12 4.49
C PRO A 52 -1.22 8.07 4.19
N GLU A 53 -2.11 7.82 5.15
CA GLU A 53 -3.16 6.81 5.05
C GLU A 53 -4.13 7.09 3.89
N ILE A 54 -4.60 8.33 3.75
CA ILE A 54 -5.52 8.68 2.66
C ILE A 54 -4.83 8.63 1.29
N LEU A 55 -3.54 8.95 1.23
CA LEU A 55 -2.77 8.83 -0.01
C LEU A 55 -2.59 7.35 -0.39
N ARG A 56 -2.30 6.50 0.60
CA ARG A 56 -2.23 5.04 0.43
C ARG A 56 -3.54 4.47 -0.11
N LEU A 57 -4.67 4.84 0.49
CA LEU A 57 -5.99 4.37 0.06
C LEU A 57 -6.33 4.80 -1.37
N LYS A 58 -6.04 6.07 -1.73
CA LYS A 58 -6.23 6.57 -3.10
C LYS A 58 -5.37 5.82 -4.12
N ARG A 59 -4.13 5.48 -3.76
CA ARG A 59 -3.23 4.70 -4.64
C ARG A 59 -3.77 3.29 -4.84
N LEU A 60 -4.18 2.62 -3.77
CA LEU A 60 -4.79 1.30 -3.83
C LEU A 60 -6.04 1.29 -4.72
N GLU A 61 -6.92 2.28 -4.55
CA GLU A 61 -8.12 2.42 -5.35
C GLU A 61 -7.79 2.66 -6.83
N ALA A 62 -6.79 3.50 -7.14
CA ALA A 62 -6.33 3.71 -8.51
C ALA A 62 -5.74 2.43 -9.12
N GLU A 63 -5.06 1.60 -8.33
CA GLU A 63 -4.49 0.33 -8.80
C GLU A 63 -5.59 -0.68 -9.12
N LEU A 64 -6.56 -0.84 -8.21
CA LEU A 64 -7.70 -1.72 -8.41
C LEU A 64 -8.51 -1.32 -9.66
N ARG A 65 -8.73 -0.02 -9.87
CA ARG A 65 -9.39 0.46 -11.09
C ARG A 65 -8.60 0.11 -12.36
N HIS A 66 -7.28 0.26 -12.35
CA HIS A 66 -6.46 -0.13 -13.52
C HIS A 66 -6.56 -1.62 -13.81
N GLN A 67 -6.44 -2.46 -12.79
CA GLN A 67 -6.59 -3.90 -12.91
C GLN A 67 -7.97 -4.29 -13.47
N GLN A 68 -9.03 -3.65 -12.99
CA GLN A 68 -10.40 -3.87 -13.50
C GLN A 68 -10.56 -3.46 -14.97
N MET A 69 -9.87 -2.41 -15.40
CA MET A 69 -9.86 -1.96 -16.81
C MET A 69 -8.97 -2.82 -17.72
N GLY A 70 -8.32 -3.87 -17.19
CA GLY A 70 -7.38 -4.70 -17.95
C GLY A 70 -6.03 -4.04 -18.21
N PHE A 71 -5.79 -2.85 -17.65
CA PHE A 71 -4.45 -2.28 -17.57
C PHE A 71 -3.70 -3.03 -16.46
N GLY A 72 -2.44 -3.39 -16.70
CA GLY A 72 -1.60 -4.07 -15.69
C GLY A 72 -1.39 -3.23 -14.43
N SER A 73 -0.48 -3.66 -13.55
CA SER A 73 -0.16 -2.89 -12.34
C SER A 73 0.28 -1.46 -12.69
N LEU A 74 -0.15 -0.48 -11.88
CA LEU A 74 0.33 0.90 -12.00
C LEU A 74 1.86 0.94 -12.02
N ALA A 75 2.43 1.72 -12.94
CA ALA A 75 3.88 1.92 -12.99
C ALA A 75 4.40 2.41 -11.62
N PRO A 76 5.57 1.89 -11.17
CA PRO A 76 6.16 2.32 -9.92
C PRO A 76 6.49 3.82 -9.99
N HIS A 77 6.25 4.54 -8.89
CA HIS A 77 6.68 5.93 -8.79
C HIS A 77 8.20 5.96 -8.74
N LEU A 78 8.84 6.34 -9.86
CA LEU A 78 10.26 6.61 -9.92
C LEU A 78 10.52 8.00 -9.35
N GLY A 79 11.26 8.06 -8.24
CA GLY A 79 11.78 9.30 -7.68
C GLY A 79 13.12 9.63 -8.29
N ILE A 80 13.32 10.89 -8.66
CA ILE A 80 14.65 11.38 -8.96
C ILE A 80 15.35 11.61 -7.62
N VAL A 81 16.37 10.81 -7.33
CA VAL A 81 17.23 10.96 -6.15
C VAL A 81 18.49 11.70 -6.56
N GLY A 82 18.74 12.87 -5.97
CA GLY A 82 20.02 13.55 -6.10
C GLY A 82 20.98 13.07 -5.01
N ALA A 83 22.02 12.34 -5.38
CA ALA A 83 23.13 11.97 -4.51
C ALA A 83 24.40 11.81 -5.34
N ASP A 84 25.57 12.02 -4.74
CA ASP A 84 26.86 11.82 -5.39
C ASP A 84 27.11 10.33 -5.71
N VAL A 85 26.51 9.41 -4.94
CA VAL A 85 26.53 7.96 -5.17
C VAL A 85 25.16 7.37 -4.84
N VAL A 86 24.57 6.61 -5.76
CA VAL A 86 23.31 5.88 -5.56
C VAL A 86 23.58 4.39 -5.78
N GLU A 87 23.64 3.62 -4.70
CA GLU A 87 23.66 2.15 -4.78
C GLU A 87 22.24 1.62 -4.99
N LEU A 88 22.01 1.00 -6.15
CA LEU A 88 20.75 0.33 -6.45
C LEU A 88 20.84 -1.12 -6.00
N ALA A 89 19.92 -1.53 -5.11
CA ALA A 89 19.84 -2.92 -4.70
C ALA A 89 19.44 -3.80 -5.89
N ASP A 90 20.30 -4.76 -6.21
CA ASP A 90 20.08 -5.70 -7.31
C ASP A 90 18.85 -6.56 -7.01
N VAL A 91 17.85 -6.52 -7.89
CA VAL A 91 16.56 -7.20 -7.68
C VAL A 91 16.77 -8.70 -7.86
N ARG A 92 17.17 -9.39 -6.79
CA ARG A 92 17.16 -10.85 -6.76
C ARG A 92 15.70 -11.31 -6.86
N LYS A 93 15.34 -11.87 -8.03
CA LYS A 93 14.08 -12.59 -8.22
C LYS A 93 13.97 -13.67 -7.14
N LYS A 94 13.05 -13.49 -6.18
CA LYS A 94 12.65 -14.58 -5.30
C LYS A 94 11.97 -15.63 -6.15
N THR A 95 12.66 -16.72 -6.44
CA THR A 95 12.05 -17.96 -6.92
C THR A 95 11.00 -18.35 -5.89
N VAL A 96 9.73 -18.30 -6.28
CA VAL A 96 8.62 -18.80 -5.47
C VAL A 96 8.78 -20.32 -5.43
N THR A 97 9.44 -20.83 -4.40
CA THR A 97 9.39 -22.25 -4.08
C THR A 97 7.97 -22.52 -3.61
N ALA A 98 7.17 -23.16 -4.45
CA ALA A 98 5.84 -23.61 -4.09
C ALA A 98 5.97 -24.54 -2.87
N SER A 99 5.64 -24.03 -1.67
CA SER A 99 5.43 -24.88 -0.51
C SER A 99 4.12 -25.62 -0.75
N THR A 100 4.21 -26.85 -1.26
CA THR A 100 3.12 -27.82 -1.22
C THR A 100 2.62 -27.90 0.23
N PRO A 101 1.37 -27.53 0.54
CA PRO A 101 0.84 -27.77 1.87
C PRO A 101 0.79 -29.28 2.11
N PRO A 102 1.11 -29.78 3.31
CA PRO A 102 0.97 -31.19 3.61
C PRO A 102 -0.50 -31.56 3.42
N ARG A 103 -0.75 -32.53 2.54
CA ARG A 103 -2.04 -33.17 2.34
C ARG A 103 -2.53 -33.62 3.71
N GLN A 104 -3.48 -32.88 4.29
CA GLN A 104 -4.14 -33.29 5.53
C GLN A 104 -4.84 -34.61 5.20
N ALA A 105 -4.27 -35.71 5.72
CA ALA A 105 -4.95 -36.98 5.75
C ALA A 105 -6.13 -36.81 6.72
N HIS A 106 -7.31 -36.51 6.17
CA HIS A 106 -8.55 -36.69 6.88
C HIS A 106 -8.62 -38.16 7.29
N ALA A 107 -8.35 -38.42 8.56
CA ALA A 107 -8.71 -39.67 9.20
C ALA A 107 -10.21 -39.85 8.98
N LEU A 108 -10.58 -40.99 8.40
CA LEU A 108 -11.96 -41.43 8.26
C LEU A 108 -12.54 -41.57 9.67
N ASP A 109 -13.39 -40.63 10.07
CA ASP A 109 -14.28 -40.81 11.21
C ASP A 109 -15.25 -41.95 10.87
N PRO A 110 -15.30 -43.05 11.64
CA PRO A 110 -16.15 -44.21 11.34
C PRO A 110 -17.64 -44.00 11.67
N SER A 111 -18.10 -42.75 11.80
CA SER A 111 -19.40 -42.45 12.42
C SER A 111 -20.45 -41.83 11.49
N TYR A 112 -20.30 -41.96 10.17
CA TYR A 112 -21.33 -41.53 9.21
C TYR A 112 -22.00 -42.74 8.55
N PRO A 113 -23.31 -42.97 8.74
CA PRO A 113 -24.02 -44.00 7.99
C PRO A 113 -24.19 -43.57 6.52
N PRO A 114 -24.09 -44.50 5.54
CA PRO A 114 -24.32 -44.17 4.15
C PRO A 114 -25.81 -43.83 3.94
N LEU A 115 -26.08 -42.68 3.31
CA LEU A 115 -27.41 -42.33 2.80
C LEU A 115 -27.80 -43.34 1.73
N ALA A 116 -28.92 -44.03 1.95
CA ALA A 116 -29.50 -44.96 1.00
C ALA A 116 -29.99 -44.21 -0.25
N ASP A 117 -29.68 -44.78 -1.42
CA ASP A 117 -30.20 -44.36 -2.72
C ASP A 117 -31.73 -44.48 -2.74
N THR A 118 -32.43 -43.37 -2.90
CA THR A 118 -33.81 -43.35 -3.38
C THR A 118 -33.80 -43.29 -4.90
N ALA A 119 -34.20 -44.40 -5.52
CA ALA A 119 -34.67 -44.47 -6.90
C ALA A 119 -36.21 -44.58 -6.91
#